data_AF-A0A7W1ULJ4-F1
#
_entry.id   AF-A0A7W1ULJ4-F1
#
_cell.length_a   1.000
_cell.length_b   1.000
_cell.length_c   1.000
_cell.angle_alpha   90.00
_cell.angle_beta   90.00
_cell.angle_gamma   90.00
#
_symmetry.space_group_name_H-M   'P 1'
#
loop_
_entity.id
_entity.type
_entity.pdbx_description
1 polymer ?
#
loop_
_entity_poly.entity_id
_entity_poly.type
_entity_poly.pdbx_seq_one_letter_code
_entity_poly.pdbx_strand_id
1 'polypeptide(L)'
;LMKCLFLETVRPGRGVVFASGTPVSNSICEVYVMLRYLAPALLERAGIGHFDAWAATFTRQVTALELSPDGSSYRMRTRFHFQNVAELVKLFRTVADVQMAEGEETPLPRIP
;
A
#
# COMPACT_ATOMS: atom_id res chain seq x y z
N LEU A 1 -15.25 2.35 5.94
CA LEU A 1 -15.56 1.17 5.10
C LEU A 1 -17.03 1.08 4.69
N MET A 2 -17.98 1.02 5.63
CA MET A 2 -19.41 0.74 5.34
C MET A 2 -20.04 1.67 4.29
N LYS A 3 -19.78 2.98 4.37
CA LYS A 3 -20.25 3.95 3.36
C LYS A 3 -19.62 3.72 1.98
N CYS A 4 -18.33 3.38 1.92
CA CYS A 4 -17.64 3.10 0.66
C CYS A 4 -18.16 1.80 0.03
N LEU A 5 -18.39 0.76 0.83
CA LEU A 5 -19.01 -0.49 0.37
C LEU A 5 -20.44 -0.25 -0.14
N PHE A 6 -21.21 0.59 0.54
CA PHE A 6 -22.53 1.00 0.04
C PHE A 6 -22.43 1.80 -1.27
N LEU A 7 -21.48 2.72 -1.39
CA LEU A 7 -21.27 3.43 -2.64
C LEU A 7 -20.86 2.49 -3.77
N GLU A 8 -20.12 1.42 -3.48
CA GLU A 8 -19.79 0.38 -4.44
C GLU A 8 -21.02 -0.43 -4.88
N THR A 9 -22.00 -0.69 -4.00
CA THR A 9 -23.25 -1.35 -4.40
C THR A 9 -24.15 -0.47 -5.26
N VAL A 10 -24.13 0.85 -5.03
CA VAL A 10 -24.96 1.82 -5.78
C VAL A 10 -24.27 2.31 -7.06
N ARG A 11 -22.93 2.42 -7.06
CA ARG A 11 -22.09 2.90 -8.17
C ARG A 11 -20.78 2.11 -8.26
N PRO A 12 -20.82 0.88 -8.79
CA PRO A 12 -19.64 0.01 -8.89
C PRO A 12 -18.47 0.70 -9.60
N GLY A 13 -17.30 0.71 -8.97
CA GLY A 13 -16.06 1.26 -9.52
C GLY A 13 -16.02 2.78 -9.69
N ARG A 14 -17.03 3.53 -9.23
CA ARG A 14 -17.11 5.00 -9.37
C ARG A 14 -17.47 5.73 -8.08
N GLY A 15 -17.44 5.03 -6.94
CA GLY A 15 -17.87 5.57 -5.65
C GLY A 15 -16.80 6.36 -4.91
N VAL A 16 -15.51 6.02 -5.07
CA VAL A 16 -14.41 6.53 -4.24
C VAL A 16 -13.13 6.65 -5.05
N VAL A 17 -12.41 7.77 -4.89
CA VAL A 17 -11.06 8.00 -5.43
C VAL A 17 -10.18 8.54 -4.30
N PHE A 18 -8.94 8.04 -4.20
CA PHE A 18 -7.94 8.55 -3.28
C PHE A 18 -6.91 9.38 -4.04
N ALA A 19 -6.37 10.43 -3.40
CA ALA A 19 -5.27 11.24 -3.93
C ALA A 19 -4.20 11.37 -2.85
N SER A 20 -2.96 11.00 -3.17
CA SER A 20 -1.83 11.04 -2.25
C SER A 20 -0.57 11.51 -2.96
N GLY A 21 0.21 12.38 -2.32
CA GLY A 21 1.51 12.84 -2.82
C GLY A 21 2.66 11.85 -2.57
N THR A 22 2.43 10.82 -1.76
CA THR A 22 3.38 9.73 -1.51
C THR A 22 2.68 8.40 -1.77
N PRO A 23 3.26 7.49 -2.57
CA PRO A 23 2.57 6.25 -2.93
C PRO A 23 2.30 5.35 -1.72
N VAL A 24 3.27 5.19 -0.78
CA VAL A 24 3.13 4.45 0.49
C VAL A 24 4.19 4.94 1.49
N SER A 25 3.85 5.19 2.75
CA SER A 25 4.78 5.72 3.78
C SER A 25 5.52 4.62 4.58
N ASN A 26 5.89 3.50 3.93
CA ASN A 26 6.52 2.32 4.57
C ASN A 26 5.66 1.56 5.59
N SER A 27 4.36 1.83 5.67
CA SER A 27 3.44 0.97 6.42
C SER A 27 2.83 -0.09 5.50
N ILE A 28 3.10 -1.37 5.77
CA ILE A 28 2.47 -2.49 5.07
C ILE A 28 0.93 -2.41 5.13
N CYS A 29 0.38 -1.82 6.20
CA CYS A 29 -1.04 -1.69 6.40
C CYS A 29 -1.67 -0.65 5.46
N GLU A 30 -0.94 0.38 5.04
CA GLU A 30 -1.47 1.42 4.15
C GLU A 30 -1.92 0.82 2.82
N VAL A 31 -1.09 -0.05 2.23
CA VAL A 31 -1.40 -0.71 0.95
C VAL A 31 -2.66 -1.56 1.08
N TYR A 32 -2.74 -2.37 2.14
CA TYR A 32 -3.94 -3.19 2.40
C TYR A 32 -5.19 -2.33 2.59
N VAL A 33 -5.09 -1.24 3.36
CA VAL A 33 -6.22 -0.34 3.59
C VAL A 33 -6.69 0.27 2.27
N MET A 34 -5.78 0.78 1.43
CA MET A 34 -6.12 1.33 0.12
C MET A 34 -6.83 0.29 -0.76
N LEU A 35 -6.28 -0.92 -0.87
CA LEU A 35 -6.88 -2.01 -1.64
C LEU A 35 -8.26 -2.43 -1.10
N ARG A 36 -8.46 -2.41 0.22
CA ARG A 36 -9.76 -2.71 0.84
C ARG A 36 -10.83 -1.67 0.49
N TYR A 37 -10.43 -0.41 0.24
CA TYR A 37 -11.36 0.64 -0.19
C TYR A 37 -11.59 0.67 -1.71
N LEU A 38 -10.54 0.45 -2.49
CA LEU A 38 -10.56 0.66 -3.95
C LEU A 38 -10.76 -0.62 -4.76
N ALA A 39 -10.38 -1.77 -4.22
CA ALA A 39 -10.48 -3.09 -4.88
C ALA A 39 -11.02 -4.20 -3.96
N PRO A 40 -12.10 -3.98 -3.18
CA PRO A 40 -12.62 -5.00 -2.26
C PRO A 40 -12.99 -6.30 -2.99
N ALA A 41 -13.67 -6.20 -4.13
CA ALA A 41 -14.07 -7.38 -4.90
C ALA A 41 -12.88 -8.21 -5.43
N LEU A 42 -11.76 -7.57 -5.74
CA LEU A 42 -10.55 -8.25 -6.21
C LEU A 42 -9.86 -9.00 -5.07
N LEU A 43 -9.80 -8.40 -3.88
CA LEU A 43 -9.26 -9.06 -2.69
C LEU A 43 -10.08 -10.29 -2.29
N GLU A 44 -11.42 -10.19 -2.35
CA GLU A 44 -12.31 -11.33 -2.09
C GLU A 44 -12.12 -12.45 -3.11
N ARG A 45 -12.05 -12.13 -4.41
CA ARG A 45 -11.81 -13.13 -5.48
C ARG A 45 -10.45 -13.81 -5.35
N ALA A 46 -9.44 -13.10 -4.86
CA ALA A 46 -8.10 -13.63 -4.63
C ALA A 46 -7.96 -14.36 -3.28
N GLY A 47 -9.01 -14.42 -2.44
CA GLY A 47 -8.96 -15.09 -1.14
C GLY A 47 -8.14 -14.36 -0.07
N ILE A 48 -7.84 -13.08 -0.30
CA ILE A 48 -6.98 -12.22 0.55
C ILE A 48 -7.75 -11.02 1.10
N GLY A 49 -9.06 -11.16 1.29
CA GLY A 49 -9.94 -10.11 1.84
C GLY A 49 -9.58 -9.72 3.28
N HIS A 50 -9.13 -10.67 4.08
CA HIS A 50 -8.67 -10.45 5.46
C HIS A 50 -7.20 -10.03 5.53
N PHE A 51 -6.88 -9.18 6.51
CA PHE A 51 -5.52 -8.64 6.67
C PHE A 51 -4.50 -9.75 6.88
N ASP A 52 -4.79 -10.76 7.70
CA ASP A 52 -3.85 -11.83 7.99
C ASP A 52 -3.53 -12.67 6.74
N ALA A 53 -4.55 -12.96 5.91
CA ALA A 53 -4.39 -13.66 4.65
C ALA A 53 -3.57 -12.84 3.63
N TRP A 54 -3.86 -11.54 3.54
CA TRP A 54 -3.10 -10.61 2.71
C TRP A 54 -1.64 -10.49 3.18
N ALA A 55 -1.42 -10.34 4.48
CA ALA A 55 -0.09 -10.22 5.08
C ALA A 55 0.72 -11.50 4.91
N ALA A 56 0.11 -12.68 5.03
CA ALA A 56 0.77 -13.96 4.75
C ALA A 56 1.23 -14.08 3.29
N THR A 57 0.53 -13.43 2.36
CA THR A 57 0.86 -13.46 0.93
C THR A 57 1.97 -12.45 0.59
N PHE A 58 1.88 -11.22 1.10
CA PHE A 58 2.70 -10.09 0.66
C PHE A 58 3.72 -9.60 1.68
N THR A 59 3.79 -10.20 2.87
CA THR A 59 4.78 -9.81 3.89
C THR A 59 5.54 -11.01 4.44
N ARG A 60 6.76 -10.77 4.91
CA ARG A 60 7.57 -11.71 5.69
C ARG A 60 8.17 -11.02 6.90
N GLN A 61 8.35 -11.78 7.96
CA GLN A 61 9.11 -11.34 9.12
C GLN A 61 10.60 -11.53 8.84
N VAL A 62 11.37 -10.45 9.04
CA VAL A 62 12.83 -10.48 8.95
C VAL A 62 13.37 -10.01 10.30
N THR A 63 14.21 -10.84 10.91
CA THR A 63 14.92 -10.48 12.14
C THR A 63 16.33 -10.04 11.75
N ALA A 64 16.65 -8.79 12.09
CA ALA A 64 17.96 -8.20 11.80
C ALA A 64 18.57 -7.60 13.07
N LEU A 65 19.89 -7.53 13.11
CA LEU A 65 20.62 -6.82 14.15
C LEU A 65 20.51 -5.32 13.90
N GLU A 66 19.89 -4.59 14.81
CA GLU A 66 19.78 -3.13 14.75
C GLU A 66 20.53 -2.49 15.90
N LEU A 67 21.19 -1.36 15.64
CA LEU A 67 21.75 -0.54 16.70
C LEU A 67 20.60 0.03 17.54
N SER A 68 20.68 -0.10 18.86
CA SER A 68 19.72 0.49 19.77
C SER A 68 19.69 2.02 19.58
N PRO A 69 18.55 2.69 19.81
CA PRO A 69 18.40 4.14 19.55
C PRO A 69 19.39 5.03 20.32
N ASP A 70 19.94 4.50 21.42
CA ASP A 70 20.94 5.11 22.29
C ASP A 70 22.39 4.84 21.85
N GLY A 71 22.60 4.06 20.77
CA GLY A 71 23.92 3.79 20.18
C GLY A 71 24.83 2.88 21.00
N SER A 72 24.36 2.39 22.15
CA SER A 72 25.18 1.68 23.14
C SER A 72 25.28 0.17 22.91
N SER A 73 24.29 -0.40 22.22
CA SER A 73 24.11 -1.85 22.12
C SER A 73 23.45 -2.24 20.81
N TYR A 74 23.65 -3.50 20.40
CA TYR A 74 22.92 -4.10 19.29
C TYR A 74 21.78 -4.95 19.80
N ARG A 75 20.59 -4.80 19.21
CA ARG A 75 19.40 -5.58 19.54
C ARG A 75 18.84 -6.23 18.28
N MET A 76 18.52 -7.51 18.38
CA MET A 76 17.74 -8.18 17.33
C MET A 76 16.33 -7.57 17.28
N ARG A 77 15.91 -7.11 16.11
CA ARG A 77 14.55 -6.63 15.87
C ARG A 77 13.92 -7.36 14.71
N THR A 78 12.68 -7.79 14.91
CA THR A 78 11.85 -8.40 13.86
C THR A 78 10.98 -7.32 13.24
N ARG A 79 11.08 -7.15 11.93
CA ARG A 79 10.25 -6.24 11.13
C ARG A 79 9.52 -7.00 10.05
N PHE A 80 8.39 -6.46 9.61
CA PHE A 80 7.72 -6.92 8.41
C PHE A 80 8.36 -6.26 7.19
N HIS A 81 8.70 -7.07 6.20
CA HIS A 81 9.16 -6.63 4.90
C HIS A 81 8.20 -7.15 3.84
N PHE A 82 8.04 -6.40 2.76
CA PHE A 82 7.29 -6.90 1.62
C PHE A 82 8.00 -8.13 1.01
N GLN A 83 7.19 -9.10 0.62
CA GLN A 83 7.56 -10.20 -0.24
C GLN A 83 6.60 -10.22 -1.43
N ASN A 84 6.94 -10.96 -2.48
CA ASN A 84 6.11 -11.04 -3.67
C ASN A 84 5.76 -9.65 -4.26
N VAL A 85 6.74 -8.73 -4.24
CA VAL A 85 6.55 -7.31 -4.55
C VAL A 85 6.02 -7.10 -5.97
N ALA A 86 6.44 -7.92 -6.93
CA ALA A 86 5.97 -7.81 -8.31
C ALA A 86 4.44 -8.01 -8.41
N GLU A 87 3.89 -9.02 -7.74
CA GLU A 87 2.44 -9.27 -7.72
C GLU A 87 1.70 -8.20 -6.91
N LEU A 88 2.29 -7.73 -5.82
CA LEU A 88 1.72 -6.62 -5.06
C LEU A 88 1.62 -5.34 -5.90
N VAL A 89 2.66 -5.02 -6.68
CA VAL A 89 2.68 -3.86 -7.59
C VAL A 89 1.66 -4.03 -8.70
N LYS A 90 1.53 -5.23 -9.28
CA LYS A 90 0.49 -5.52 -10.29
C LYS A 90 -0.91 -5.29 -9.71
N LEU A 91 -1.18 -5.83 -8.52
CA LEU A 91 -2.45 -5.64 -7.81
C LEU A 91 -2.70 -4.15 -7.55
N PHE A 92 -1.71 -3.43 -7.03
CA PHE A 92 -1.83 -2.00 -6.71
C PHE A 92 -2.10 -1.14 -7.94
N ARG A 93 -1.40 -1.40 -9.06
CA ARG A 93 -1.58 -0.68 -10.33
C ARG A 93 -2.96 -0.89 -10.98
N THR A 94 -3.76 -1.86 -10.53
CA THR A 94 -5.15 -1.98 -11.00
C THR A 94 -6.04 -0.86 -10.50
N VAL A 95 -5.66 -0.18 -9.41
CA VAL A 95 -6.44 0.89 -8.76
C VAL A 95 -5.70 2.21 -8.64
N ALA A 96 -4.40 2.22 -8.91
CA ALA A 96 -3.54 3.39 -8.73
C ALA A 96 -2.86 3.76 -10.03
N ASP A 97 -2.99 5.03 -10.39
CA ASP A 97 -2.10 5.71 -11.33
C ASP A 97 -1.03 6.45 -10.51
N VAL A 98 0.24 6.22 -10.83
CA VAL A 98 1.37 6.73 -10.03
C VAL A 98 2.33 7.47 -10.95
N GLN A 99 2.37 8.79 -10.79
CA GLN A 99 3.31 9.66 -11.48
C GLN A 99 4.50 9.95 -10.58
N MET A 100 5.72 9.75 -11.10
CA MET A 100 6.97 10.06 -10.41
C MET A 100 7.58 11.32 -11.04
N ALA A 101 8.17 12.19 -10.21
CA ALA A 101 8.69 13.49 -10.64
C ALA A 101 9.79 13.42 -11.72
N GLU A 102 10.52 12.30 -11.80
CA GLU A 102 11.59 12.14 -12.79
C GLU A 102 11.09 11.82 -14.22
N GLY A 103 9.79 11.61 -14.41
CA GLY A 103 9.22 11.15 -15.68
C GLY A 103 8.52 12.21 -16.54
N GLU A 104 8.54 13.49 -16.14
CA GLU A 104 7.68 14.49 -16.78
C GLU A 104 8.39 15.84 -16.99
N GLU A 105 8.35 16.34 -18.22
CA GLU A 105 8.61 17.74 -18.61
C GLU A 105 7.46 18.65 -18.11
N THR A 106 6.91 18.43 -16.92
CA THR A 106 5.93 19.38 -16.38
C THR A 106 6.69 20.65 -16.03
N PRO A 107 6.39 21.79 -16.67
CA PRO A 107 7.09 23.03 -16.38
C PRO A 107 6.78 23.39 -14.93
N LEU A 108 7.77 23.23 -14.06
CA LEU A 108 7.68 23.71 -12.69
C LEU A 108 7.39 25.21 -12.74
N PRO A 109 6.40 25.71 -11.98
CA PRO A 109 6.10 27.13 -11.97
C PRO A 109 7.37 27.88 -11.56
N ARG A 110 7.83 28.80 -12.42
CA ARG A 110 8.96 29.67 -12.07
C ARG A 110 8.51 30.56 -10.93
N ILE A 111 9.19 30.44 -9.80
CA ILE A 111 9.00 31.31 -8.65
C ILE A 111 9.51 32.70 -9.06
N PRO A 112 8.74 33.78 -8.80
CA PRO A 112 9.15 35.16 -9.14
C PRO A 112 10.42 35.61 -8.44
#